data_AF-A0A5D2RRW6-F1
#
_entry.id   AF-A0A5D2RRW6-F1
#
_cell.length_a   1.000
_cell.length_b   1.000
_cell.length_c   1.000
_cell.angle_alpha   90.00
_cell.angle_beta   90.00
_cell.angle_gamma   90.00
#
_symmetry.space_group_name_H-M   'P 1'
#
loop_
_entity.id
_entity.type
_entity.pdbx_description
1 polymer ?
#
loop_
_entity_poly.entity_id
_entity_poly.type
_entity_poly.pdbx_seq_one_letter_code
_entity_poly.pdbx_strand_id
1 'polypeptide(L)'
;MPQFINLQIIINDQHAFFLHENIISAFSGRLKKIIRKQKRKTQIENYVIELNDFPGGPDGFEQVARFCYSYGGVEITVSNVPLLYCCAFFLGMTEKTSTNNLLRQTEKFLEGMFDWSWTDLIMSLRSCEPFFSYADSYGLIQKFIFALLAKIAQNSDMNFITSSSSSSSPETSFGFRFSSTSKASPESASPCTKSGKDWWFDDLTILSPKIIEKIIRNLGAYGNQNNSFTLTRFLLHYLKSRPQGSPTSKSEYGGLADTAVHGVILVGKTKFSCRKLFWVLRLVSGFSLSKDYRAGLERLIGENLDEATVDDLLVSGHNKGVYDVNLVIRLITVFVNSEGVNSEKMKKLGRLIDNYLREISPDQNLNTSKFLAVAESLPHSARDCFDGVYRAIDFYLQIKALQMSQL
;
A
#
# COMPACT_ATOMS: atom_id res chain seq x y z
N MET A 1 -24.36 -30.16 41.98
CA MET A 1 -23.85 -29.11 42.88
C MET A 1 -23.70 -27.83 42.08
N PRO A 2 -24.11 -26.66 42.59
CA PRO A 2 -23.90 -25.42 41.87
C PRO A 2 -22.38 -25.21 41.75
N GLN A 3 -21.86 -25.21 40.52
CA GLN A 3 -20.45 -24.91 40.30
C GLN A 3 -20.28 -23.43 40.62
N PHE A 4 -19.69 -23.12 41.78
CA PHE A 4 -19.35 -21.76 42.11
C PHE A 4 -18.23 -21.31 41.17
N ILE A 5 -18.47 -20.18 40.50
CA ILE A 5 -17.46 -19.47 39.73
C ILE A 5 -16.34 -19.09 40.70
N ASN A 6 -15.14 -19.58 40.46
CA ASN A 6 -13.99 -19.42 41.36
C ASN A 6 -12.77 -18.74 40.70
N LEU A 7 -12.92 -18.31 39.45
CA LEU A 7 -11.86 -17.66 38.68
C LEU A 7 -12.38 -16.42 37.96
N GLN A 8 -11.74 -15.28 38.20
CA GLN A 8 -11.94 -14.05 37.46
C GLN A 8 -10.71 -13.78 36.58
N ILE A 9 -10.91 -13.62 35.28
CA ILE A 9 -9.85 -13.23 34.34
C ILE A 9 -10.19 -11.86 33.77
N ILE A 10 -9.29 -10.90 33.96
CA ILE A 10 -9.39 -9.54 33.43
C ILE A 10 -8.50 -9.46 32.20
N ILE A 11 -9.06 -8.96 31.09
CA ILE A 11 -8.36 -8.87 29.80
C ILE A 11 -8.22 -7.42 29.40
N ASN A 12 -6.97 -7.01 29.17
CA ASN A 12 -6.59 -5.66 28.77
C ASN A 12 -7.23 -4.56 29.65
N ASP A 13 -7.42 -4.82 30.94
CA ASP A 13 -8.07 -3.93 31.92
C ASP A 13 -9.49 -3.44 31.55
N GLN A 14 -10.13 -4.10 30.57
CA GLN A 14 -11.43 -3.67 30.03
C GLN A 14 -12.58 -4.63 30.38
N HIS A 15 -12.33 -5.94 30.25
CA HIS A 15 -13.39 -6.95 30.40
C HIS A 15 -13.00 -8.02 31.42
N ALA A 16 -13.92 -8.30 32.34
CA ALA A 16 -13.79 -9.36 33.34
C ALA A 16 -14.64 -10.57 32.97
N PHE A 17 -14.01 -11.73 32.90
CA PHE A 17 -14.65 -13.02 32.67
C PHE A 17 -14.70 -13.82 33.96
N PHE A 18 -15.90 -14.28 34.32
CA PHE A 18 -16.16 -15.12 35.48
C PHE A 18 -16.27 -16.58 35.01
N LEU A 19 -15.31 -17.41 35.41
CA LEU A 19 -15.12 -18.74 34.87
C LEU A 19 -14.94 -19.81 35.96
N HIS A 20 -15.04 -21.08 35.55
CA HIS A 20 -14.69 -22.23 36.36
C HIS A 20 -13.25 -22.65 36.11
N GLU A 21 -12.44 -22.65 37.16
CA GLU A 21 -11.04 -23.07 37.12
C GLU A 21 -10.88 -24.45 36.47
N ASN A 22 -11.73 -25.42 36.87
CA ASN A 22 -11.61 -26.81 36.46
C ASN A 22 -11.75 -26.97 34.94
N ILE A 23 -12.66 -26.21 34.33
CA ILE A 23 -12.93 -26.26 32.89
C ILE A 23 -11.73 -25.66 32.14
N ILE A 24 -11.37 -24.42 32.47
CA ILE A 24 -10.30 -23.70 31.76
C ILE A 24 -8.93 -24.37 31.96
N SER A 25 -8.65 -24.90 33.15
CA SER A 25 -7.38 -25.59 33.45
C SER A 25 -7.27 -26.97 32.81
N ALA A 26 -8.38 -27.57 32.37
CA ALA A 26 -8.35 -28.81 31.60
C ALA A 26 -7.78 -28.57 30.19
N PHE A 27 -8.12 -27.43 29.57
CA PHE A 27 -7.72 -27.13 28.19
C PHE A 27 -6.49 -26.21 28.07
N SER A 28 -6.27 -25.28 28.99
CA SER A 28 -5.15 -24.32 28.92
C SER A 28 -3.98 -24.71 29.82
N GLY A 29 -2.85 -25.06 29.20
CA GLY A 29 -1.60 -25.34 29.92
C GLY A 29 -1.01 -24.11 30.59
N ARG A 30 -1.13 -22.92 29.97
CA ARG A 30 -0.60 -21.67 30.52
C ARG A 30 -1.42 -21.19 31.71
N LEU A 31 -2.75 -21.17 31.61
CA LEU A 31 -3.61 -20.75 32.72
C LEU A 31 -3.48 -21.71 33.90
N LYS A 32 -3.43 -23.02 33.65
CA LYS A 32 -3.16 -24.02 34.70
C LYS A 32 -1.88 -23.73 35.47
N LYS A 33 -0.82 -23.28 34.80
CA LYS A 33 0.45 -22.89 35.46
C LYS A 33 0.31 -21.60 36.27
N ILE A 34 -0.37 -20.59 35.73
CA ILE A 34 -0.58 -19.30 36.41
C ILE A 34 -1.41 -19.52 37.67
N ILE A 35 -2.53 -20.23 37.57
CA ILE A 35 -3.42 -20.55 38.68
C ILE A 35 -2.64 -21.30 39.77
N ARG A 36 -1.90 -22.36 39.42
CA ARG A 36 -1.06 -23.10 40.39
C ARG A 36 -0.03 -22.24 41.10
N LYS A 37 0.56 -21.26 40.41
CA LYS A 37 1.51 -20.32 41.01
C LYS A 37 0.81 -19.37 41.99
N GLN A 38 -0.42 -18.98 41.70
CA GLN A 38 -1.22 -18.09 42.54
C GLN A 38 -1.74 -18.81 43.79
N LYS A 39 -2.18 -20.07 43.67
CA LYS A 39 -2.56 -20.93 44.82
C LYS A 39 -1.43 -21.05 45.85
N ARG A 40 -0.18 -21.06 45.39
CA ARG A 40 1.00 -21.14 46.28
C ARG A 40 1.27 -19.82 47.02
N LYS A 41 0.82 -18.68 46.49
CA LYS A 41 1.10 -17.35 47.06
C LYS A 41 -0.01 -16.88 48.00
N THR A 42 -1.26 -17.14 47.67
CA THR A 42 -2.43 -16.61 48.36
C THR A 42 -3.35 -17.78 48.71
N GLN A 43 -3.56 -18.05 50.00
CA GLN A 43 -4.48 -19.11 50.48
C GLN A 43 -5.98 -18.78 50.27
N ILE A 44 -6.30 -17.94 49.28
CA ILE A 44 -7.66 -17.42 49.02
C ILE A 44 -8.30 -18.24 47.89
N GLU A 45 -9.60 -18.52 48.00
CA GLU A 45 -10.34 -19.37 47.06
C GLU A 45 -10.74 -18.68 45.74
N ASN A 46 -10.80 -17.33 45.71
CA ASN A 46 -11.14 -16.54 44.52
C ASN A 46 -9.89 -15.91 43.89
N TYR A 47 -9.56 -16.32 42.66
CA TYR A 47 -8.38 -15.84 41.94
C TYR A 47 -8.76 -14.77 40.93
N VAL A 48 -8.02 -13.66 40.94
CA VAL A 48 -8.06 -12.64 39.89
C VAL A 48 -6.78 -12.74 39.07
N ILE A 49 -6.91 -12.99 37.77
CA ILE A 49 -5.78 -13.07 36.82
C ILE A 49 -5.94 -11.96 35.80
N GLU A 50 -4.92 -11.12 35.69
CA GLU A 50 -4.84 -10.11 34.63
C GLU A 50 -4.01 -10.67 33.46
N LEU A 51 -4.60 -10.64 32.26
CA LEU A 51 -3.95 -10.96 31.00
C LEU A 51 -3.91 -9.70 30.14
N ASN A 52 -2.71 -9.15 30.01
CA ASN A 52 -2.46 -7.99 29.18
C ASN A 52 -1.98 -8.45 27.80
N ASP A 53 -2.44 -7.76 26.76
CA ASP A 53 -2.12 -8.03 25.36
C ASP A 53 -2.54 -9.46 24.95
N PHE A 54 -3.82 -9.80 25.14
CA PHE A 54 -4.33 -11.09 24.66
C PHE A 54 -4.60 -11.04 23.14
N PRO A 55 -4.26 -12.08 22.34
CA PRO A 55 -4.54 -12.09 20.91
C PRO A 55 -6.02 -11.88 20.59
N GLY A 56 -6.35 -10.81 19.87
CA GLY A 56 -7.74 -10.44 19.57
C GLY A 56 -8.54 -9.94 20.77
N GLY A 57 -7.87 -9.62 21.89
CA GLY A 57 -8.47 -9.01 23.06
C GLY A 57 -9.58 -9.85 23.70
N PRO A 58 -10.61 -9.20 24.28
CA PRO A 58 -11.74 -9.87 24.92
C PRO A 58 -12.47 -10.84 23.97
N ASP A 59 -12.65 -10.45 22.70
CA ASP A 59 -13.35 -11.26 21.69
C ASP A 59 -12.62 -12.58 21.42
N GLY A 60 -11.28 -12.51 21.28
CA GLY A 60 -10.45 -13.71 21.12
C GLY A 60 -10.55 -14.66 22.30
N PHE A 61 -10.59 -14.11 23.51
CA PHE A 61 -10.71 -14.92 24.71
C PHE A 61 -12.10 -15.53 24.88
N GLU A 62 -13.16 -14.80 24.51
CA GLU A 62 -14.53 -15.33 24.50
C GLU A 62 -14.63 -16.58 23.62
N GLN A 63 -14.00 -16.58 22.44
CA GLN A 63 -13.98 -17.74 21.54
C GLN A 63 -13.30 -18.95 22.20
N VAL A 64 -12.19 -18.73 22.89
CA VAL A 64 -11.52 -19.81 23.64
C VAL A 64 -12.35 -20.29 24.82
N ALA A 65 -12.99 -19.38 25.55
CA ALA A 65 -13.88 -19.74 26.65
C ALA A 65 -15.03 -20.61 26.14
N ARG A 66 -15.70 -20.22 25.04
CA ARG A 66 -16.74 -21.02 24.40
C ARG A 66 -16.26 -22.41 24.02
N PHE A 67 -15.07 -22.54 23.45
CA PHE A 67 -14.45 -23.84 23.15
C PHE A 67 -14.28 -24.70 24.42
N CYS A 68 -13.77 -24.13 25.51
CA CYS A 68 -13.53 -24.87 26.74
C CYS A 68 -14.84 -25.34 27.39
N TYR A 69 -15.88 -24.50 27.38
CA TYR A 69 -17.20 -24.83 27.93
C TYR A 69 -18.02 -25.76 27.03
N SER A 70 -17.72 -25.80 25.74
CA SER A 70 -18.31 -26.75 24.78
C SER A 70 -17.53 -28.06 24.71
N TYR A 71 -16.73 -28.36 25.74
CA TYR A 71 -15.92 -29.59 25.86
C TYR A 71 -15.02 -29.87 24.66
N GLY A 72 -14.46 -28.82 24.06
CA GLY A 72 -13.56 -28.92 22.91
C GLY A 72 -14.25 -28.91 21.54
N GLY A 73 -15.55 -28.61 21.50
CA GLY A 73 -16.28 -28.34 20.27
C GLY A 73 -16.24 -26.87 19.89
N VAL A 74 -15.80 -26.56 18.66
CA VAL A 74 -15.98 -25.24 18.03
C VAL A 74 -16.06 -25.42 16.52
N GLU A 75 -16.88 -24.61 15.87
CA GLU A 75 -16.91 -24.55 14.42
C GLU A 75 -15.72 -23.71 13.92
N ILE A 76 -14.78 -24.36 13.22
CA ILE A 76 -13.61 -23.70 12.65
C ILE A 76 -13.93 -23.31 11.20
N THR A 77 -13.76 -22.03 10.89
CA THR A 77 -14.00 -21.41 9.58
C THR A 77 -12.76 -20.63 9.13
N VAL A 78 -12.69 -20.27 7.85
CA VAL A 78 -11.55 -19.52 7.29
C VAL A 78 -11.35 -18.16 7.96
N SER A 79 -12.43 -17.51 8.42
CA SER A 79 -12.37 -16.19 9.05
C SER A 79 -11.98 -16.23 10.52
N ASN A 80 -12.31 -17.31 11.25
CA ASN A 80 -12.03 -17.40 12.69
C ASN A 80 -10.74 -18.19 13.01
N VAL A 81 -10.29 -19.06 12.11
CA VAL A 81 -9.14 -19.93 12.37
C VAL A 81 -7.86 -19.17 12.73
N PRO A 82 -7.53 -17.99 12.14
CA PRO A 82 -6.30 -17.31 12.51
C PRO A 82 -6.31 -16.81 13.95
N LEU A 83 -7.47 -16.32 14.42
CA LEU A 83 -7.65 -15.87 15.78
C LEU A 83 -7.59 -17.05 16.76
N LEU A 84 -8.33 -18.13 16.46
CA LEU A 84 -8.34 -19.35 17.28
C LEU A 84 -6.93 -19.94 17.41
N TYR A 85 -6.17 -20.00 16.32
CA TYR A 85 -4.79 -20.47 16.30
C TYR A 85 -3.90 -19.63 17.23
N CYS A 86 -3.94 -18.30 17.10
CA CYS A 86 -3.12 -17.41 17.93
C CYS A 86 -3.48 -17.51 19.41
N CYS A 87 -4.78 -17.59 19.74
CA CYS A 87 -5.24 -17.74 21.11
C CYS A 87 -4.84 -19.10 21.71
N ALA A 88 -5.01 -20.18 20.95
CA ALA A 88 -4.64 -21.53 21.36
C ALA A 88 -3.14 -21.66 21.60
N PHE A 89 -2.33 -21.06 20.73
CA PHE A 89 -0.88 -21.01 20.87
C PHE A 89 -0.48 -20.22 22.12
N PHE A 90 -1.04 -19.02 22.31
CA PHE A 90 -0.77 -18.16 23.46
C PHE A 90 -1.09 -18.84 24.80
N LEU A 91 -2.19 -19.59 24.86
CA LEU A 91 -2.66 -20.30 26.04
C LEU A 91 -2.06 -21.70 26.22
N GLY A 92 -1.25 -22.16 25.26
CA GLY A 92 -0.65 -23.49 25.27
C GLY A 92 -1.68 -24.63 25.26
N MET A 93 -2.73 -24.48 24.48
CA MET A 93 -3.84 -25.45 24.33
C MET A 93 -3.44 -26.60 23.41
N THR A 94 -2.50 -27.41 23.89
CA THR A 94 -1.84 -28.49 23.13
C THR A 94 -2.42 -29.87 23.48
N GLU A 95 -2.08 -30.88 22.69
CA GLU A 95 -2.42 -32.30 22.97
C GLU A 95 -1.90 -32.80 24.34
N LYS A 96 -0.89 -32.14 24.91
CA LYS A 96 -0.38 -32.47 26.26
C LYS A 96 -1.37 -32.16 27.38
N THR A 97 -2.36 -31.32 27.11
CA THR A 97 -3.31 -30.83 28.10
C THR A 97 -4.67 -31.50 27.99
N SER A 98 -5.18 -31.62 26.76
CA SER A 98 -6.41 -32.31 26.41
C SER A 98 -6.23 -32.97 25.04
N THR A 99 -6.93 -34.07 24.78
CA THR A 99 -6.92 -34.74 23.49
C THR A 99 -7.70 -33.94 22.46
N ASN A 100 -7.18 -33.82 21.23
CA ASN A 100 -7.75 -33.04 20.14
C ASN A 100 -8.06 -31.59 20.57
N ASN A 101 -7.08 -30.92 21.18
CA ASN A 101 -7.24 -29.58 21.72
C ASN A 101 -7.22 -28.51 20.59
N LEU A 102 -7.59 -27.28 20.92
CA LEU A 102 -7.83 -26.21 19.95
C LEU A 102 -6.64 -25.96 19.01
N LEU A 103 -5.40 -26.04 19.52
CA LEU A 103 -4.22 -25.84 18.66
C LEU A 103 -4.13 -26.94 17.59
N ARG A 104 -4.38 -28.20 17.94
CA ARG A 104 -4.32 -29.32 16.99
C ARG A 104 -5.45 -29.24 15.97
N GLN A 105 -6.66 -28.86 16.40
CA GLN A 105 -7.79 -28.68 15.50
C GLN A 105 -7.54 -27.56 14.48
N THR A 106 -7.00 -26.42 14.93
CA THR A 106 -6.67 -25.29 14.05
C THR A 106 -5.50 -25.60 13.12
N GLU A 107 -4.45 -26.28 13.59
CA GLU A 107 -3.36 -26.77 12.74
C GLU A 107 -3.87 -27.69 11.63
N LYS A 108 -4.69 -28.68 11.98
CA LYS A 108 -5.29 -29.61 11.02
C LYS A 108 -6.16 -28.90 9.99
N PHE A 109 -6.90 -27.86 10.38
CA PHE A 109 -7.68 -27.06 9.46
C PHE A 109 -6.78 -26.26 8.48
N LEU A 110 -5.68 -25.70 9.00
CA LEU A 110 -4.70 -24.94 8.20
C LEU A 110 -3.84 -25.84 7.28
N GLU A 111 -3.76 -27.15 7.52
CA GLU A 111 -3.09 -28.09 6.58
C GLU A 111 -3.79 -28.10 5.21
N GLY A 112 -5.12 -27.93 5.16
CA GLY A 112 -5.90 -27.87 3.92
C GLY A 112 -5.90 -26.50 3.22
N MET A 113 -5.07 -25.56 3.66
CA MET A 113 -5.13 -24.16 3.23
C MET A 113 -4.74 -23.90 1.77
N PHE A 114 -3.92 -24.78 1.18
CA PHE A 114 -3.56 -24.67 -0.23
C PHE A 114 -4.75 -24.87 -1.17
N ASP A 115 -5.76 -25.62 -0.73
CA ASP A 115 -6.98 -25.91 -1.51
C ASP A 115 -8.08 -24.85 -1.36
N TRP A 116 -7.88 -23.84 -0.50
CA TRP A 116 -8.91 -22.81 -0.27
C TRP A 116 -9.18 -21.98 -1.52
N SER A 117 -10.24 -21.17 -1.55
CA SER A 117 -10.40 -20.20 -2.64
C SER A 117 -9.42 -19.02 -2.49
N TRP A 118 -9.29 -18.19 -3.52
CA TRP A 118 -8.55 -16.93 -3.45
C TRP A 118 -9.16 -15.98 -2.40
N THR A 119 -10.50 -15.88 -2.40
CA THR A 119 -11.25 -15.03 -1.47
C THR A 119 -11.04 -15.46 -0.02
N ASP A 120 -11.00 -16.77 0.26
CA ASP A 120 -10.79 -17.30 1.61
C ASP A 120 -9.41 -16.94 2.17
N LEU A 121 -8.36 -16.98 1.34
CA LEU A 121 -7.02 -16.56 1.77
C LEU A 121 -6.97 -15.09 2.11
N ILE A 122 -7.58 -14.24 1.29
CA ILE A 122 -7.60 -12.78 1.53
C ILE A 122 -8.42 -12.47 2.79
N MET A 123 -9.56 -13.11 2.97
CA MET A 123 -10.37 -12.97 4.18
C MET A 123 -9.62 -13.40 5.43
N SER A 124 -8.88 -14.51 5.35
CA SER A 124 -8.05 -15.00 6.46
C SER A 124 -6.91 -14.03 6.78
N LEU A 125 -6.18 -13.55 5.78
CA LEU A 125 -5.12 -12.54 5.95
C LEU A 125 -5.65 -11.25 6.57
N ARG A 126 -6.80 -10.78 6.11
CA ARG A 126 -7.45 -9.59 6.64
C ARG A 126 -7.85 -9.77 8.11
N SER A 127 -8.37 -10.95 8.47
CA SER A 127 -8.78 -11.24 9.85
C SER A 127 -7.62 -11.14 10.87
N CYS A 128 -6.37 -11.29 10.41
CA CYS A 128 -5.19 -11.19 11.26
C CYS A 128 -4.84 -9.77 11.70
N GLU A 129 -5.45 -8.73 11.12
CA GLU A 129 -5.07 -7.33 11.39
C GLU A 129 -5.07 -6.94 12.88
N PRO A 130 -6.09 -7.28 13.70
CA PRO A 130 -6.14 -6.91 15.12
C PRO A 130 -5.07 -7.59 15.98
N PHE A 131 -4.50 -8.71 15.53
CA PHE A 131 -3.52 -9.51 16.27
C PHE A 131 -2.29 -9.84 15.43
N PHE A 132 -1.95 -8.94 14.49
CA PHE A 132 -0.91 -9.17 13.48
C PHE A 132 0.43 -9.57 14.09
N SER A 133 0.85 -8.92 15.19
CA SER A 133 2.10 -9.22 15.88
C SER A 133 2.19 -10.68 16.35
N TYR A 134 1.08 -11.21 16.89
CA TYR A 134 1.00 -12.61 17.29
C TYR A 134 1.04 -13.54 16.09
N ALA A 135 0.18 -13.28 15.09
CA ALA A 135 0.11 -14.10 13.89
C ALA A 135 1.46 -14.15 13.13
N ASP A 136 2.20 -13.04 13.08
CA ASP A 136 3.52 -12.99 12.47
C ASP A 136 4.55 -13.76 13.29
N SER A 137 4.58 -13.56 14.62
CA SER A 137 5.50 -14.27 15.53
C SER A 137 5.33 -15.78 15.53
N TYR A 138 4.10 -16.27 15.31
CA TYR A 138 3.78 -17.69 15.23
C TYR A 138 3.92 -18.25 13.80
N GLY A 139 4.39 -17.46 12.84
CA GLY A 139 4.63 -17.87 11.45
C GLY A 139 3.37 -18.05 10.61
N LEU A 140 2.20 -17.66 11.13
CA LEU A 140 0.91 -17.84 10.46
C LEU A 140 0.79 -16.92 9.23
N ILE A 141 1.19 -15.65 9.37
CA ILE A 141 1.19 -14.70 8.24
C ILE A 141 2.05 -15.22 7.09
N GLN A 142 3.22 -15.79 7.40
CA GLN A 142 4.12 -16.31 6.38
C GLN A 142 3.50 -17.49 5.61
N LYS A 143 2.81 -18.41 6.30
CA LYS A 143 2.05 -19.49 5.66
C LYS A 143 0.98 -18.94 4.71
N PHE A 144 0.22 -17.92 5.13
CA PHE A 144 -0.78 -17.26 4.29
C PHE A 144 -0.18 -16.61 3.05
N ILE A 145 0.95 -15.94 3.20
CA ILE A 145 1.65 -15.33 2.08
C ILE A 145 2.11 -16.41 1.09
N PHE A 146 2.70 -17.52 1.56
CA PHE A 146 3.11 -18.59 0.65
C PHE A 146 1.95 -19.21 -0.13
N ALA A 147 0.83 -19.49 0.52
CA ALA A 147 -0.37 -20.00 -0.16
C ALA A 147 -0.93 -18.98 -1.17
N LEU A 148 -0.92 -17.68 -0.82
CA LEU A 148 -1.34 -16.60 -1.71
C LEU A 148 -0.43 -16.55 -2.96
N LEU A 149 0.89 -16.55 -2.76
CA LEU A 149 1.87 -16.51 -3.85
C LEU A 149 1.79 -17.73 -4.75
N ALA A 150 1.58 -18.93 -4.17
CA ALA A 150 1.38 -20.15 -4.95
C ALA A 150 0.15 -20.04 -5.86
N LYS A 151 -0.96 -19.46 -5.38
CA LYS A 151 -2.15 -19.24 -6.21
C LYS A 151 -1.96 -18.17 -7.29
N ILE A 152 -1.17 -17.13 -7.01
CA ILE A 152 -0.81 -16.15 -8.05
C ILE A 152 -0.03 -16.85 -9.17
N ALA A 153 0.97 -17.65 -8.81
CA ALA A 153 1.81 -18.38 -9.76
C ALA A 153 1.00 -19.37 -10.64
N GLN A 154 0.11 -20.15 -10.02
CA GLN A 154 -0.74 -21.10 -10.73
C GLN A 154 -1.65 -20.41 -11.77
N ASN A 155 -2.21 -19.25 -11.44
CA ASN A 155 -3.07 -18.50 -12.36
C ASN A 155 -2.30 -17.77 -13.46
N SER A 156 -1.06 -17.33 -13.20
CA SER A 156 -0.22 -16.74 -14.26
C SER A 156 0.17 -17.75 -15.33
N ASP A 157 0.39 -19.01 -14.95
CA ASP A 157 0.72 -20.09 -15.90
C ASP A 157 -0.49 -20.52 -16.73
N MET A 158 -1.69 -20.57 -16.14
CA MET A 158 -2.94 -20.88 -16.85
C MET A 158 -3.29 -19.83 -17.93
N ASN A 159 -2.97 -18.56 -17.67
CA ASN A 159 -3.15 -17.48 -18.65
C ASN A 159 -2.20 -17.60 -19.85
N PHE A 160 -1.05 -18.27 -19.70
CA PHE A 160 -0.13 -18.57 -20.81
C PHE A 160 -0.66 -19.71 -21.71
N ILE A 161 -1.36 -20.70 -21.13
CA ILE A 161 -1.90 -21.87 -21.85
C ILE A 161 -3.17 -21.50 -22.63
N THR A 162 -4.00 -20.59 -22.10
CA THR A 162 -5.21 -20.11 -22.80
C THR A 162 -4.94 -19.05 -23.87
N SER A 163 -3.77 -18.41 -23.83
CA SER A 163 -3.34 -17.43 -24.85
C SER A 163 -2.59 -18.06 -26.03
N SER A 164 -2.31 -19.37 -26.00
CA SER A 164 -1.53 -20.08 -27.03
C SER A 164 -2.38 -20.98 -27.95
N SER A 165 -3.71 -20.92 -27.86
CA SER A 165 -4.64 -21.62 -28.75
C SER A 165 -5.45 -20.66 -29.63
N SER A 166 -4.79 -20.03 -30.61
CA SER A 166 -5.40 -19.74 -31.92
C SER A 166 -4.32 -19.50 -32.98
N SER A 167 -3.89 -20.61 -33.57
CA SER A 167 -3.02 -20.70 -34.73
C SER A 167 -3.76 -20.34 -36.04
N SER A 168 -3.12 -19.52 -36.90
CA SER A 168 -3.04 -19.62 -38.39
C SER A 168 -4.33 -19.95 -39.17
N SER A 169 -4.92 -19.13 -40.05
CA SER A 169 -4.48 -18.54 -41.36
C SER A 169 -5.78 -18.39 -42.23
N PRO A 170 -5.80 -17.92 -43.51
CA PRO A 170 -5.21 -16.75 -44.17
C PRO A 170 -6.26 -15.87 -44.95
N GLU A 171 -5.80 -14.71 -45.42
CA GLU A 171 -6.28 -13.82 -46.53
C GLU A 171 -7.77 -13.73 -46.96
N THR A 172 -8.35 -12.52 -46.92
CA THR A 172 -8.64 -11.64 -48.09
C THR A 172 -9.73 -10.58 -47.78
N SER A 173 -9.59 -9.44 -48.48
CA SER A 173 -10.57 -8.37 -48.73
C SER A 173 -10.65 -7.16 -47.77
N PHE A 174 -10.21 -6.05 -48.35
CA PHE A 174 -10.41 -4.65 -47.97
C PHE A 174 -11.89 -4.31 -47.68
N GLY A 175 -12.14 -3.38 -46.73
CA GLY A 175 -13.45 -2.75 -46.62
C GLY A 175 -13.65 -1.87 -45.39
N PHE A 176 -13.31 -0.60 -45.52
CA PHE A 176 -13.58 0.49 -44.58
C PHE A 176 -15.09 0.65 -44.27
N ARG A 177 -15.52 0.74 -42.99
CA ARG A 177 -16.65 1.61 -42.58
C ARG A 177 -16.80 1.74 -41.05
N PHE A 178 -16.69 2.99 -40.58
CA PHE A 178 -17.24 3.45 -39.31
C PHE A 178 -18.76 3.56 -39.41
N SER A 179 -19.49 3.21 -38.34
CA SER A 179 -20.67 3.96 -37.86
C SER A 179 -21.16 3.43 -36.51
N SER A 180 -21.28 4.36 -35.57
CA SER A 180 -21.90 4.26 -34.25
C SER A 180 -23.42 4.36 -34.35
N THR A 181 -24.17 3.53 -33.62
CA THR A 181 -25.48 3.90 -33.04
C THR A 181 -25.79 3.05 -31.81
N SER A 182 -26.35 3.70 -30.80
CA SER A 182 -26.77 3.20 -29.49
C SER A 182 -28.06 2.38 -29.54
N LYS A 183 -28.17 1.33 -28.71
CA LYS A 183 -29.37 0.99 -27.90
C LYS A 183 -29.06 -0.15 -26.92
N ALA A 184 -29.57 -0.02 -25.70
CA ALA A 184 -29.34 -0.89 -24.55
C ALA A 184 -30.42 -1.98 -24.40
N SER A 185 -30.04 -3.20 -23.99
CA SER A 185 -30.62 -4.07 -22.94
C SER A 185 -29.84 -5.42 -22.88
N PRO A 186 -30.03 -6.35 -21.90
CA PRO A 186 -29.07 -6.59 -20.82
C PRO A 186 -28.46 -8.03 -20.83
N GLU A 187 -27.53 -8.25 -19.90
CA GLU A 187 -26.97 -9.55 -19.44
C GLU A 187 -25.99 -10.31 -20.35
N SER A 188 -24.71 -10.32 -19.95
CA SER A 188 -23.97 -11.53 -19.55
C SER A 188 -22.51 -11.18 -19.25
N ALA A 189 -22.03 -11.69 -18.13
CA ALA A 189 -20.74 -11.39 -17.54
C ALA A 189 -19.57 -11.80 -18.48
N SER A 190 -18.81 -10.81 -18.93
CA SER A 190 -17.43 -11.02 -19.39
C SER A 190 -16.57 -9.85 -18.92
N PRO A 191 -15.59 -10.05 -18.02
CA PRO A 191 -14.62 -9.03 -17.74
C PRO A 191 -13.52 -9.10 -18.82
N CYS A 192 -13.79 -8.51 -19.99
CA CYS A 192 -12.72 -8.12 -20.90
C CYS A 192 -11.99 -6.90 -20.29
N THR A 193 -10.91 -7.15 -19.55
CA THR A 193 -10.07 -6.10 -18.96
C THR A 193 -9.25 -5.38 -20.03
N LYS A 194 -9.81 -4.32 -20.61
CA LYS A 194 -9.07 -3.25 -21.30
C LYS A 194 -8.36 -2.31 -20.31
N SER A 195 -7.66 -2.90 -19.35
CA SER A 195 -6.74 -2.24 -18.45
C SER A 195 -5.61 -3.23 -18.25
N GLY A 196 -4.37 -2.86 -18.54
CA GLY A 196 -3.22 -3.77 -18.38
C GLY A 196 -2.91 -4.10 -16.91
N LYS A 197 -3.92 -4.13 -16.04
CA LYS A 197 -3.89 -4.36 -14.60
C LYS A 197 -4.06 -5.85 -14.35
N ASP A 198 -3.20 -6.43 -13.53
CA ASP A 198 -3.34 -7.83 -13.17
C ASP A 198 -4.58 -8.04 -12.29
N TRP A 199 -5.22 -9.20 -12.44
CA TRP A 199 -6.51 -9.53 -11.83
C TRP A 199 -6.51 -9.40 -10.30
N TRP A 200 -5.37 -9.63 -9.64
CA TRP A 200 -5.23 -9.63 -8.17
C TRP A 200 -5.01 -8.25 -7.55
N PHE A 201 -4.81 -7.19 -8.35
CA PHE A 201 -4.44 -5.87 -7.83
C PHE A 201 -5.50 -5.29 -6.90
N ASP A 202 -6.78 -5.40 -7.27
CA ASP A 202 -7.90 -4.84 -6.50
C ASP A 202 -8.08 -5.57 -5.17
N ASP A 203 -8.06 -6.90 -5.21
CA ASP A 203 -8.35 -7.70 -4.02
C ASP A 203 -7.32 -7.48 -2.92
N LEU A 204 -6.03 -7.32 -3.29
CA LEU A 204 -4.98 -7.01 -2.30
C LEU A 204 -5.03 -5.58 -1.78
N THR A 205 -5.75 -4.65 -2.42
CA THR A 205 -5.92 -3.29 -1.85
C THR A 205 -6.76 -3.27 -0.58
N ILE A 206 -7.46 -4.34 -0.24
CA ILE A 206 -8.24 -4.44 1.00
C ILE A 206 -7.30 -4.66 2.21
N LEU A 207 -6.08 -5.16 1.99
CA LEU A 207 -5.14 -5.53 3.06
C LEU A 207 -4.38 -4.33 3.63
N SER A 208 -4.09 -4.38 4.94
CA SER A 208 -3.36 -3.34 5.67
C SER A 208 -1.91 -3.17 5.16
N PRO A 209 -1.28 -1.99 5.34
CA PRO A 209 0.07 -1.74 4.85
C PRO A 209 1.11 -2.70 5.43
N LYS A 210 0.93 -3.13 6.69
CA LYS A 210 1.81 -4.10 7.36
C LYS A 210 1.81 -5.46 6.65
N ILE A 211 0.64 -5.93 6.21
CA ILE A 211 0.50 -7.19 5.47
C ILE A 211 1.14 -7.06 4.09
N ILE A 212 0.86 -5.97 3.37
CA ILE A 212 1.46 -5.71 2.05
C ILE A 212 2.98 -5.63 2.14
N GLU A 213 3.52 -4.93 3.12
CA GLU A 213 4.96 -4.87 3.37
C GLU A 213 5.54 -6.27 3.58
N LYS A 214 4.88 -7.11 4.41
CA LYS A 214 5.32 -8.49 4.64
C LYS A 214 5.27 -9.34 3.36
N ILE A 215 4.27 -9.15 2.50
CA ILE A 215 4.18 -9.82 1.18
C ILE A 215 5.38 -9.43 0.31
N ILE A 216 5.64 -8.13 0.18
CA ILE A 216 6.73 -7.59 -0.67
C ILE A 216 8.11 -8.00 -0.14
N ARG A 217 8.29 -8.07 1.17
CA ARG A 217 9.52 -8.58 1.81
C ARG A 217 9.72 -10.08 1.53
N ASN A 218 8.68 -10.91 1.62
CA ASN A 218 8.78 -12.33 1.28
C ASN A 218 9.09 -12.57 -0.21
N LEU A 219 8.65 -11.67 -1.08
CA LEU A 219 9.00 -11.68 -2.50
C LEU A 219 10.44 -11.21 -2.78
N GLY A 220 11.19 -10.76 -1.76
CA GLY A 220 12.54 -10.22 -1.93
C GLY A 220 12.56 -8.94 -2.78
N ALA A 221 11.47 -8.17 -2.76
CA ALA A 221 11.28 -6.99 -3.60
C ALA A 221 11.04 -5.71 -2.77
N TYR A 222 11.51 -5.68 -1.52
CA TYR A 222 11.32 -4.53 -0.63
C TYR A 222 12.48 -3.54 -0.73
N GLY A 223 12.17 -2.24 -0.72
CA GLY A 223 13.15 -1.17 -0.81
C GLY A 223 13.97 -1.24 -2.10
N ASN A 224 15.29 -1.32 -1.96
CA ASN A 224 16.26 -1.37 -3.05
C ASN A 224 16.35 -2.73 -3.77
N GLN A 225 15.55 -3.71 -3.38
CA GLN A 225 15.49 -5.03 -4.03
C GLN A 225 14.39 -5.10 -5.10
N ASN A 226 13.55 -4.06 -5.21
CA ASN A 226 12.44 -4.05 -6.15
C ASN A 226 12.90 -3.87 -7.60
N ASN A 227 13.08 -4.99 -8.30
CA ASN A 227 13.39 -5.00 -9.74
C ASN A 227 12.17 -5.30 -10.62
N SER A 228 11.01 -5.58 -10.01
CA SER A 228 9.83 -6.04 -10.74
C SER A 228 8.93 -4.87 -11.15
N PHE A 229 8.72 -4.74 -12.46
CA PHE A 229 7.78 -3.74 -13.00
C PHE A 229 6.33 -4.00 -12.56
N THR A 230 5.93 -5.28 -12.45
CA THR A 230 4.60 -5.67 -12.01
C THR A 230 4.36 -5.27 -10.56
N LEU A 231 5.31 -5.56 -9.67
CA LEU A 231 5.23 -5.14 -8.26
C LEU A 231 5.25 -3.62 -8.11
N THR A 232 6.06 -2.93 -8.91
CA THR A 232 6.08 -1.47 -8.95
C THR A 232 4.71 -0.91 -9.33
N ARG A 233 4.06 -1.45 -10.37
CA ARG A 233 2.70 -1.06 -10.75
C ARG A 233 1.66 -1.37 -9.68
N PHE A 234 1.78 -2.52 -9.04
CA PHE A 234 0.91 -2.89 -7.93
C PHE A 234 1.05 -1.90 -6.77
N LEU A 235 2.28 -1.57 -6.36
CA LEU A 235 2.51 -0.62 -5.27
C LEU A 235 1.97 0.77 -5.60
N LEU A 236 2.17 1.28 -6.82
CA LEU A 236 1.57 2.54 -7.26
C LEU A 236 0.03 2.49 -7.24
N HIS A 237 -0.57 1.36 -7.64
CA HIS A 237 -2.02 1.16 -7.56
C HIS A 237 -2.53 1.11 -6.12
N TYR A 238 -1.81 0.39 -5.25
CA TYR A 238 -2.10 0.29 -3.83
C TYR A 238 -2.07 1.67 -3.17
N LEU A 239 -1.00 2.44 -3.38
CA LEU A 239 -0.83 3.78 -2.83
C LEU A 239 -1.88 4.77 -3.37
N LYS A 240 -2.28 4.65 -4.65
CA LYS A 240 -3.34 5.48 -5.24
C LYS A 240 -4.68 5.29 -4.53
N SER A 241 -4.97 4.08 -4.06
CA SER A 241 -6.27 3.71 -3.48
C SER A 241 -6.40 4.10 -1.99
N ARG A 242 -5.41 4.82 -1.43
CA ARG A 242 -5.34 5.14 0.00
C ARG A 242 -5.63 6.62 0.30
N PRO A 243 -6.25 6.91 1.46
CA PRO A 243 -6.56 8.28 1.85
C PRO A 243 -5.28 9.09 2.05
N GLN A 244 -5.13 10.14 1.24
CA GLN A 244 -4.06 11.12 1.33
C GLN A 244 -4.49 12.18 2.33
N GLY A 245 -3.86 12.28 3.52
CA GLY A 245 -4.12 13.43 4.40
C GLY A 245 -3.92 13.26 5.90
N SER A 246 -3.91 12.03 6.45
CA SER A 246 -3.68 11.86 7.89
C SER A 246 -2.18 11.77 8.21
N PRO A 247 -1.67 12.39 9.31
CA PRO A 247 -0.25 12.29 9.68
C PRO A 247 0.19 10.85 9.94
N THR A 248 -0.69 10.05 10.56
CA THR A 248 -0.46 8.64 10.89
C THR A 248 -0.33 7.77 9.63
N SER A 249 -1.12 8.06 8.59
CA SER A 249 -1.00 7.37 7.30
C SER A 249 0.20 7.81 6.46
N LYS A 250 0.96 8.84 6.85
CA LYS A 250 2.16 9.22 6.10
C LYS A 250 3.33 8.28 6.39
N SER A 251 3.55 7.96 7.67
CA SER A 251 4.67 7.10 8.10
C SER A 251 4.45 5.62 7.79
N GLU A 252 3.21 5.12 7.93
CA GLU A 252 2.92 3.69 7.73
C GLU A 252 3.14 3.22 6.29
N TYR A 253 2.97 4.11 5.31
CA TYR A 253 3.11 3.80 3.89
C TYR A 253 4.46 4.24 3.32
N GLY A 254 5.31 4.93 4.10
CA GLY A 254 6.59 5.47 3.64
C GLY A 254 7.50 4.41 3.03
N GLY A 255 7.65 3.27 3.69
CA GLY A 255 8.47 2.16 3.18
C GLY A 255 7.95 1.54 1.88
N LEU A 256 6.62 1.47 1.70
CA LEU A 256 6.00 1.00 0.47
C LEU A 256 6.14 2.03 -0.67
N ALA A 257 6.03 3.32 -0.35
CA ALA A 257 6.26 4.41 -1.29
C ALA A 257 7.72 4.45 -1.76
N ASP A 258 8.68 4.32 -0.85
CA ASP A 258 10.11 4.20 -1.15
C ASP A 258 10.37 3.03 -2.11
N THR A 259 9.79 1.87 -1.81
CA THR A 259 9.90 0.65 -2.65
C THR A 259 9.31 0.85 -4.04
N ALA A 260 8.16 1.53 -4.14
CA ALA A 260 7.53 1.85 -5.42
C ALA A 260 8.40 2.80 -6.25
N VAL A 261 8.90 3.86 -5.62
CA VAL A 261 9.77 4.85 -6.29
C VAL A 261 11.08 4.21 -6.73
N HIS A 262 11.68 3.32 -5.94
CA HIS A 262 12.87 2.59 -6.35
C HIS A 262 12.67 1.83 -7.66
N GLY A 263 11.57 1.08 -7.78
CA GLY A 263 11.22 0.36 -9.00
C GLY A 263 10.94 1.30 -10.19
N VAL A 264 10.34 2.47 -9.93
CA VAL A 264 10.19 3.53 -10.95
C VAL A 264 11.54 4.10 -11.37
N ILE A 265 12.49 4.30 -10.47
CA ILE A 265 13.84 4.80 -10.82
C ILE A 265 14.57 3.79 -11.71
N LEU A 266 14.49 2.50 -11.39
CA LEU A 266 15.19 1.44 -12.11
C LEU A 266 14.64 1.21 -13.53
N VAL A 267 13.31 1.24 -13.69
CA VAL A 267 12.62 0.88 -14.95
C VAL A 267 12.00 2.11 -15.64
N GLY A 268 12.16 3.28 -15.04
CA GLY A 268 11.51 4.55 -15.40
C GLY A 268 11.74 4.98 -16.83
N LYS A 269 13.01 5.01 -17.25
CA LYS A 269 13.45 5.51 -18.55
C LYS A 269 12.84 4.78 -19.73
N THR A 270 12.47 3.51 -19.57
CA THR A 270 12.00 2.66 -20.67
C THR A 270 10.50 2.39 -20.62
N LYS A 271 9.86 2.53 -19.45
CA LYS A 271 8.44 2.12 -19.27
C LYS A 271 7.50 3.23 -18.79
N PHE A 272 8.00 4.39 -18.38
CA PHE A 272 7.16 5.51 -17.91
C PHE A 272 7.32 6.73 -18.83
N SER A 273 6.20 7.33 -19.23
CA SER A 273 6.21 8.63 -19.90
C SER A 273 6.42 9.76 -18.88
N CYS A 274 6.94 10.91 -19.33
CA CYS A 274 7.18 12.07 -18.46
C CYS A 274 5.93 12.47 -17.64
N ARG A 275 4.75 12.52 -18.28
CA ARG A 275 3.46 12.74 -17.61
C ARG A 275 3.17 11.74 -16.48
N LYS A 276 3.48 10.44 -16.69
CA LYS A 276 3.31 9.42 -15.64
C LYS A 276 4.31 9.61 -14.50
N LEU A 277 5.52 10.08 -14.76
CA LEU A 277 6.50 10.36 -13.71
C LEU A 277 6.04 11.52 -12.82
N PHE A 278 5.50 12.59 -13.40
CA PHE A 278 4.87 13.68 -12.62
C PHE A 278 3.65 13.18 -11.83
N TRP A 279 2.84 12.29 -12.41
CA TRP A 279 1.76 11.64 -11.67
C TRP A 279 2.28 10.83 -10.48
N VAL A 280 3.34 10.04 -10.66
CA VAL A 280 4.01 9.31 -9.57
C VAL A 280 4.51 10.28 -8.51
N LEU A 281 5.19 11.37 -8.90
CA LEU A 281 5.69 12.39 -7.97
C LEU A 281 4.55 12.96 -7.11
N ARG A 282 3.43 13.34 -7.72
CA ARG A 282 2.24 13.86 -7.01
C ARG A 282 1.66 12.82 -6.06
N LEU A 283 1.57 11.56 -6.50
CA LEU A 283 1.10 10.45 -5.68
C LEU A 283 1.98 10.23 -4.44
N VAL A 284 3.30 10.13 -4.64
CA VAL A 284 4.23 9.78 -3.56
C VAL A 284 4.53 10.94 -2.61
N SER A 285 4.32 12.18 -3.07
CA SER A 285 4.44 13.38 -2.23
C SER A 285 3.43 13.43 -1.08
N GLY A 286 2.32 12.70 -1.20
CA GLY A 286 1.36 12.52 -0.10
C GLY A 286 1.87 11.65 1.06
N PHE A 287 2.96 10.90 0.85
CA PHE A 287 3.55 9.98 1.81
C PHE A 287 4.93 10.45 2.30
N SER A 288 5.44 9.88 3.40
CA SER A 288 6.79 10.19 3.89
C SER A 288 7.86 9.47 3.06
N LEU A 289 8.18 10.02 1.89
CA LEU A 289 9.25 9.52 1.02
C LEU A 289 10.64 9.91 1.55
N SER A 290 11.59 8.97 1.54
CA SER A 290 12.99 9.27 1.89
C SER A 290 13.61 10.27 0.91
N LYS A 291 14.61 11.04 1.40
CA LYS A 291 15.27 12.10 0.63
C LYS A 291 15.95 11.54 -0.63
N ASP A 292 16.57 10.37 -0.52
CA ASP A 292 17.31 9.75 -1.63
C ASP A 292 16.37 9.29 -2.76
N TYR A 293 15.25 8.66 -2.42
CA TYR A 293 14.25 8.24 -3.40
C TYR A 293 13.56 9.45 -4.03
N ARG A 294 13.32 10.52 -3.27
CA ARG A 294 12.82 11.78 -3.82
C ARG A 294 13.79 12.37 -4.83
N ALA A 295 15.07 12.53 -4.45
CA ALA A 295 16.10 13.06 -5.33
C ALA A 295 16.28 12.19 -6.59
N GLY A 296 16.22 10.87 -6.44
CA GLY A 296 16.29 9.93 -7.57
C GLY A 296 15.12 10.06 -8.54
N LEU A 297 13.89 10.24 -8.03
CA LEU A 297 12.71 10.48 -8.85
C LEU A 297 12.76 11.85 -9.54
N GLU A 298 13.16 12.90 -8.81
CA GLU A 298 13.37 14.24 -9.38
C GLU A 298 14.44 14.21 -10.48
N ARG A 299 15.54 13.47 -10.29
CA ARG A 299 16.56 13.30 -11.32
C ARG A 299 15.99 12.63 -12.58
N LEU A 300 15.23 11.55 -12.41
CA LEU A 300 14.59 10.85 -13.52
C LEU A 300 13.61 11.74 -14.30
N ILE A 301 12.82 12.57 -13.59
CA ILE A 301 11.93 13.55 -14.23
C ILE A 301 12.73 14.63 -14.94
N GLY A 302 13.78 15.14 -14.28
CA GLY A 302 14.65 16.19 -14.80
C GLY A 302 15.35 15.79 -16.09
N GLU A 303 15.78 14.53 -16.23
CA GLU A 303 16.39 14.01 -17.46
C GLU A 303 15.41 13.93 -18.65
N ASN A 304 14.10 13.84 -18.39
CA ASN A 304 13.03 13.71 -19.39
C ASN A 304 12.16 14.98 -19.51
N LEU A 305 12.68 16.13 -19.04
CA LEU A 305 11.91 17.37 -18.91
C LEU A 305 11.52 17.97 -20.28
N ASP A 306 12.21 17.62 -21.36
CA ASP A 306 11.89 18.03 -22.73
C ASP A 306 10.56 17.47 -23.24
N GLU A 307 10.04 16.40 -22.64
CA GLU A 307 8.73 15.81 -22.96
C GLU A 307 7.58 16.37 -22.11
N ALA A 308 7.88 17.19 -21.10
CA ALA A 308 6.88 17.71 -20.18
C ALA A 308 6.00 18.79 -20.81
N THR A 309 4.78 18.91 -20.30
CA THR A 309 3.86 20.02 -20.59
C THR A 309 3.82 21.01 -19.43
N VAL A 310 3.30 22.22 -19.68
CA VAL A 310 3.16 23.23 -18.61
C VAL A 310 2.29 22.68 -17.47
N ASP A 311 1.20 21.97 -17.78
CA ASP A 311 0.32 21.34 -16.80
C ASP A 311 1.03 20.33 -15.88
N ASP A 312 2.07 19.66 -16.39
CA ASP A 312 2.84 18.68 -15.61
C ASP A 312 3.69 19.40 -14.54
N LEU A 313 4.23 20.58 -14.86
CA LEU A 313 5.03 21.44 -13.98
C LEU A 313 4.21 22.14 -12.88
N LEU A 314 2.89 22.27 -13.05
CA LEU A 314 1.97 22.86 -12.08
C LEU A 314 1.71 21.92 -10.88
N VAL A 315 2.77 21.57 -10.15
CA VAL A 315 2.72 20.75 -8.93
C VAL A 315 2.47 21.65 -7.72
N SER A 316 1.49 21.31 -6.89
CA SER A 316 1.13 22.10 -5.72
C SER A 316 2.26 22.18 -4.69
N GLY A 317 2.51 23.38 -4.17
CA GLY A 317 3.48 23.62 -3.10
C GLY A 317 3.00 23.13 -1.74
N HIS A 318 3.93 22.71 -0.88
CA HIS A 318 3.66 22.44 0.54
C HIS A 318 3.69 23.69 1.43
N ASN A 319 4.13 24.82 0.87
CA ASN A 319 4.24 26.11 1.55
C ASN A 319 3.12 27.06 1.09
N LYS A 320 3.05 28.27 1.65
CA LYS A 320 2.04 29.32 1.37
C LYS A 320 1.80 29.68 -0.12
N GLY A 321 2.57 29.15 -1.07
CA GLY A 321 2.40 29.38 -2.51
C GLY A 321 1.60 28.26 -3.18
N VAL A 322 0.92 28.58 -4.28
CA VAL A 322 0.06 27.62 -4.99
C VAL A 322 0.91 26.53 -5.65
N TYR A 323 2.10 26.88 -6.14
CA TYR A 323 2.99 25.99 -6.88
C TYR A 323 4.36 25.78 -6.23
N ASP A 324 4.93 24.58 -6.38
CA ASP A 324 6.31 24.27 -5.95
C ASP A 324 7.33 24.71 -6.99
N VAL A 325 7.64 26.01 -6.98
CA VAL A 325 8.65 26.61 -7.87
C VAL A 325 10.05 26.03 -7.62
N ASN A 326 10.36 25.66 -6.37
CA ASN A 326 11.66 25.12 -6.03
C ASN A 326 11.88 23.73 -6.66
N LEU A 327 10.83 22.91 -6.75
CA LEU A 327 10.87 21.66 -7.49
C LEU A 327 11.24 21.92 -8.95
N VAL A 328 10.57 22.86 -9.61
CA VAL A 328 10.83 23.18 -11.03
C VAL A 328 12.28 23.63 -11.24
N ILE A 329 12.81 24.49 -10.37
CA ILE A 329 14.22 24.91 -10.43
C ILE A 329 15.15 23.69 -10.35
N ARG A 330 14.92 22.76 -9.41
CA ARG A 330 15.73 21.54 -9.28
C ARG A 330 15.66 20.68 -10.56
N LEU A 331 14.48 20.52 -11.15
CA LEU A 331 14.31 19.76 -12.40
C LEU A 331 15.06 20.42 -13.57
N ILE A 332 15.00 21.74 -13.70
CA ILE A 332 15.75 22.48 -14.72
C ILE A 332 17.25 22.29 -14.52
N THR A 333 17.74 22.40 -13.28
CA THR A 333 19.16 22.20 -12.97
C THR A 333 19.63 20.80 -13.35
N VAL A 334 18.81 19.76 -13.13
CA VAL A 334 19.14 18.40 -13.59
C VAL A 334 19.21 18.35 -15.11
N PHE A 335 18.21 18.86 -15.81
CA PHE A 335 18.15 18.81 -17.27
C PHE A 335 19.35 19.54 -17.91
N VAL A 336 19.66 20.75 -17.44
CA VAL A 336 20.75 21.57 -17.99
C VAL A 336 22.12 20.90 -17.83
N ASN A 337 22.31 20.17 -16.72
CA ASN A 337 23.55 19.43 -16.44
C ASN A 337 23.55 18.00 -17.02
N SER A 338 22.49 17.58 -17.71
CA SER A 338 22.40 16.22 -18.26
C SER A 338 23.26 16.07 -19.51
N GLU A 339 24.02 14.97 -19.59
CA GLU A 339 24.82 14.64 -20.78
C GLU A 339 23.90 14.29 -21.96
N GLY A 340 24.21 14.79 -23.16
CA GLY A 340 23.46 14.47 -24.38
C GLY A 340 22.26 15.38 -24.70
N VAL A 341 22.09 16.50 -23.99
CA VAL A 341 21.11 17.53 -24.37
C VAL A 341 21.56 18.24 -25.65
N ASN A 342 20.84 18.01 -26.75
CA ASN A 342 21.07 18.73 -27.99
C ASN A 342 20.43 20.15 -27.94
N SER A 343 20.83 21.01 -28.87
CA SER A 343 20.34 22.40 -28.93
C SER A 343 18.80 22.47 -29.08
N GLU A 344 18.19 21.55 -29.82
CA GLU A 344 16.74 21.52 -30.04
C GLU A 344 15.95 21.23 -28.76
N LYS A 345 16.38 20.24 -27.98
CA LYS A 345 15.81 19.89 -26.67
C LYS A 345 15.98 21.04 -25.68
N MET A 346 17.15 21.68 -25.67
CA MET A 346 17.40 22.86 -24.85
C MET A 346 16.46 24.02 -25.19
N LYS A 347 16.24 24.30 -26.48
CA LYS A 347 15.29 25.31 -26.96
C LYS A 347 13.83 24.97 -26.62
N LYS A 348 13.47 23.68 -26.70
CA LYS A 348 12.14 23.21 -26.31
C LYS A 348 11.89 23.44 -24.82
N LEU A 349 12.89 23.16 -23.97
CA LEU A 349 12.84 23.49 -22.55
C LEU A 349 12.69 25.00 -22.33
N GLY A 350 13.46 25.83 -23.05
CA GLY A 350 13.34 27.29 -22.95
C GLY A 350 11.91 27.79 -23.16
N ARG A 351 11.25 27.32 -24.23
CA ARG A 351 9.83 27.64 -24.50
C ARG A 351 8.88 27.14 -23.41
N LEU A 352 9.14 25.95 -22.87
CA LEU A 352 8.34 25.36 -21.79
C LEU A 352 8.41 26.22 -20.52
N ILE A 353 9.61 26.64 -20.13
CA ILE A 353 9.82 27.45 -18.92
C ILE A 353 9.27 28.86 -19.09
N ASP A 354 9.42 29.48 -20.27
CA ASP A 354 8.84 30.80 -20.53
C ASP A 354 7.31 30.77 -20.45
N ASN A 355 6.67 29.70 -20.93
CA ASN A 355 5.22 29.50 -20.77
C ASN A 355 4.84 29.21 -19.30
N TYR A 356 5.63 28.41 -18.59
CA TYR A 356 5.42 28.15 -17.17
C TYR A 356 5.50 29.44 -16.33
N LEU A 357 6.49 30.30 -16.58
CA LEU A 357 6.62 31.61 -15.93
C LEU A 357 5.37 32.47 -16.12
N ARG A 358 4.79 32.46 -17.33
CA ARG A 358 3.53 33.17 -17.60
C ARG A 358 2.38 32.60 -16.76
N GLU A 359 2.23 31.29 -16.69
CA GLU A 359 1.14 30.64 -15.94
C GLU A 359 1.22 30.86 -14.43
N ILE A 360 2.42 30.91 -13.86
CA ILE A 360 2.57 31.15 -12.40
C ILE A 360 2.54 32.64 -12.03
N SER A 361 2.63 33.55 -13.01
CA SER A 361 2.67 35.01 -12.76
C SER A 361 1.48 35.56 -11.96
N PRO A 362 0.23 35.06 -12.14
CA PRO A 362 -0.91 35.47 -11.32
C PRO A 362 -0.86 35.04 -9.85
N ASP A 363 0.04 34.12 -9.45
CA ASP A 363 0.11 33.65 -8.06
C ASP A 363 0.56 34.80 -7.14
N GLN A 364 -0.37 35.20 -6.27
CA GLN A 364 -0.14 36.30 -5.31
C GLN A 364 1.03 36.02 -4.37
N ASN A 365 1.22 34.74 -4.03
CA ASN A 365 2.25 34.28 -3.11
C ASN A 365 3.61 34.04 -3.79
N LEU A 366 3.72 34.33 -5.09
CA LEU A 366 4.97 34.21 -5.83
C LEU A 366 5.87 35.43 -5.60
N ASN A 367 6.95 35.21 -4.85
CA ASN A 367 7.98 36.22 -4.60
C ASN A 367 8.79 36.52 -5.86
N THR A 368 9.21 37.78 -6.02
CA THR A 368 10.04 38.23 -7.16
C THR A 368 11.36 37.47 -7.25
N SER A 369 11.96 37.12 -6.10
CA SER A 369 13.19 36.32 -6.07
C SER A 369 13.02 34.92 -6.65
N LYS A 370 11.86 34.27 -6.43
CA LYS A 370 11.57 32.95 -6.99
C LYS A 370 11.26 33.03 -8.48
N PHE A 371 10.51 34.05 -8.90
CA PHE A 371 10.24 34.31 -10.32
C PHE A 371 11.56 34.51 -11.09
N LEU A 372 12.44 35.37 -10.58
CA LEU A 372 13.75 35.64 -11.18
C LEU A 372 14.62 34.38 -11.22
N ALA A 373 14.67 33.61 -10.12
CA ALA A 373 15.46 32.37 -10.05
C ALA A 373 15.06 31.35 -11.13
N VAL A 374 13.77 31.24 -11.47
CA VAL A 374 13.32 30.40 -12.60
C VAL A 374 13.78 30.98 -13.93
N ALA A 375 13.61 32.29 -14.15
CA ALA A 375 13.99 32.94 -15.40
C ALA A 375 15.50 32.82 -15.71
N GLU A 376 16.33 32.90 -14.67
CA GLU A 376 17.80 32.80 -14.72
C GLU A 376 18.34 31.36 -14.69
N SER A 377 17.51 30.36 -14.38
CA SER A 377 17.94 28.96 -14.29
C SER A 377 18.34 28.32 -15.63
N LEU A 378 18.05 28.99 -16.75
CA LEU A 378 18.33 28.49 -18.09
C LEU A 378 19.59 29.15 -18.70
N PRO A 379 20.44 28.39 -19.41
CA PRO A 379 21.59 28.96 -20.13
C PRO A 379 21.12 29.80 -21.34
N HIS A 380 21.99 30.70 -21.83
CA HIS A 380 21.70 31.53 -23.00
C HIS A 380 21.34 30.71 -24.25
N SER A 381 21.90 29.51 -24.40
CA SER A 381 21.63 28.60 -25.52
C SER A 381 20.20 28.03 -25.53
N ALA A 382 19.44 28.19 -24.44
CA ALA A 382 18.05 27.73 -24.36
C ALA A 382 17.04 28.65 -25.06
N ARG A 383 17.45 29.87 -25.44
CA ARG A 383 16.55 30.87 -26.02
C ARG A 383 17.11 31.37 -27.35
N ASP A 384 16.33 31.18 -28.42
CA ASP A 384 16.58 31.84 -29.71
C ASP A 384 16.01 33.27 -29.72
N CYS A 385 14.96 33.51 -28.93
CA CYS A 385 14.35 34.81 -28.72
C CYS A 385 13.97 34.96 -27.24
N PHE A 386 13.94 36.20 -26.75
CA PHE A 386 13.61 36.51 -25.36
C PHE A 386 12.16 37.03 -25.20
N ASP A 387 11.39 37.12 -26.29
CA ASP A 387 10.01 37.60 -26.27
C ASP A 387 9.11 36.81 -25.31
N GLY A 388 9.34 35.50 -25.21
CA GLY A 388 8.60 34.62 -24.31
C GLY A 388 8.73 35.04 -22.85
N VAL A 389 9.98 35.13 -22.37
CA VAL A 389 10.29 35.57 -21.01
C VAL A 389 9.93 37.03 -20.76
N TYR A 390 10.15 37.95 -21.73
CA TYR A 390 9.74 39.35 -21.57
C TYR A 390 8.24 39.52 -21.41
N ARG A 391 7.43 38.76 -22.17
CA ARG A 391 5.97 38.74 -21.98
C ARG A 391 5.57 38.20 -20.61
N ALA A 392 6.28 37.20 -20.09
CA ALA A 392 6.03 36.69 -18.74
C ALA A 392 6.38 37.74 -17.67
N ILE A 393 7.50 38.47 -17.84
CA ILE A 393 7.91 39.57 -16.94
C ILE A 393 6.88 40.70 -16.96
N ASP A 394 6.46 41.16 -18.14
CA ASP A 394 5.45 42.22 -18.29
C ASP A 394 4.16 41.83 -17.58
N PHE A 395 3.68 40.60 -17.80
CA PHE A 395 2.48 40.09 -17.13
C PHE A 395 2.64 40.00 -15.60
N TYR A 396 3.78 39.52 -15.11
CA TYR A 396 4.07 39.48 -13.67
C TYR A 396 4.07 40.88 -13.04
N LEU A 397 4.71 41.86 -13.69
CA LEU A 397 4.76 43.24 -13.22
C LEU A 397 3.37 43.90 -13.21
N GLN A 398 2.56 43.66 -14.24
CA GLN A 398 1.18 44.13 -14.29
C GLN A 398 0.35 43.59 -13.11
N ILE A 399 0.44 42.29 -12.82
CA ILE A 399 -0.26 41.68 -11.68
C ILE A 399 0.22 42.27 -10.34
N LYS A 400 1.53 42.45 -10.17
CA LYS A 400 2.08 43.05 -8.94
C LYS A 400 1.67 44.50 -8.77
N ALA A 401 1.63 45.30 -9.84
CA ALA A 401 1.14 46.66 -9.81
C ALA A 401 -0.35 46.71 -9.40
N LEU A 402 -1.19 45.82 -9.94
CA LEU A 402 -2.60 45.70 -9.56
C LEU A 402 -2.75 45.34 -8.07
N GLN A 403 -1.94 44.40 -7.56
CA GLN A 403 -1.96 44.04 -6.13
C GLN A 403 -1.59 45.22 -5.22
N MET A 404 -0.57 46.01 -5.60
CA MET A 404 -0.19 47.21 -4.85
C MET A 404 -1.26 48.31 -4.89
N SER A 405 -2.08 48.37 -5.95
CA SER A 405 -3.19 49.34 -6.05
C SER A 405 -4.45 48.96 -5.26
N GLN A 406 -4.54 47.72 -4.78
CA GLN A 406 -5.67 47.19 -3.99
C GLN A 406 -5.39 47.12 -2.47
N LEU A 407 -4.16 47.47 -2.07
CA LEU A 407 -3.71 47.69 -0.69
C LEU A 407 -3.76 49.18 -0.37
#